data_AF-A0A2E9H034-F1
#
_entry.id   AF-A0A2E9H034-F1
#
_cell.length_a   1.000
_cell.length_b   1.000
_cell.length_c   1.000
_cell.angle_alpha   90.00
_cell.angle_beta   90.00
_cell.angle_gamma   90.00
#
_symmetry.space_group_name_H-M   'P 1'
#
loop_
_entity.id
_entity.type
_entity.pdbx_description
1 polymer ?
#
loop_
_entity_poly.entity_id
_entity_poly.type
_entity_poly.pdbx_seq_one_letter_code
_entity_poly.pdbx_strand_id
1 'polypeptide(L)'
;MKIKSIVKATVGIGLVAHLTACGTLLYPERKGQTDGRIDPGVAAMNGVGLLLFIIPGLVAFAVDFHNGTIYLPGTASTDASSEGELVAIKHDGPLTYEEAQRLIAEHTGSDVDLSKAEQQALRAMNEKAIAAQLQQAAK
;
A
#
# COMPACT_ATOMS: atom_id res chain seq x y z
N MET A 1 -7.87 8.26 -47.75
CA MET A 1 -6.52 8.29 -47.12
C MET A 1 -6.50 8.80 -45.67
N LYS A 2 -7.43 9.69 -45.25
CA LYS A 2 -7.43 10.27 -43.89
C LYS A 2 -7.74 9.26 -42.77
N ILE A 3 -8.65 8.30 -43.00
CA ILE A 3 -9.06 7.28 -42.01
C ILE A 3 -7.89 6.38 -41.57
N LYS A 4 -7.04 5.91 -42.49
CA LYS A 4 -5.85 5.11 -42.12
C LYS A 4 -4.84 5.88 -41.27
N SER A 5 -4.75 7.21 -41.44
CA SER A 5 -3.88 8.08 -40.64
C SER A 5 -4.45 8.33 -39.25
N ILE A 6 -5.77 8.49 -39.13
CA ILE A 6 -6.47 8.67 -37.85
C ILE A 6 -6.40 7.38 -37.01
N VAL A 7 -6.59 6.22 -37.63
CA VAL A 7 -6.44 4.91 -36.94
C VAL A 7 -5.01 4.72 -36.44
N LYS A 8 -3.99 5.03 -37.25
CA LYS A 8 -2.58 4.97 -36.82
C LYS A 8 -2.27 5.92 -35.67
N ALA A 9 -2.80 7.14 -35.71
CA ALA A 9 -2.63 8.12 -34.62
C ALA A 9 -3.31 7.65 -33.33
N THR A 10 -4.52 7.09 -33.42
CA THR A 10 -5.28 6.59 -32.26
C THR A 10 -4.59 5.38 -31.62
N VAL A 11 -4.07 4.45 -32.44
CA VAL A 11 -3.29 3.30 -31.96
C VAL A 11 -1.96 3.74 -31.36
N GLY A 12 -1.26 4.71 -31.98
CA GLY A 12 -0.02 5.26 -31.46
C GLY A 12 -0.19 5.96 -30.11
N ILE A 13 -1.24 6.78 -29.97
CA ILE A 13 -1.60 7.43 -28.71
C ILE A 13 -2.00 6.40 -27.64
N GLY A 14 -2.77 5.37 -28.01
CA GLY A 14 -3.13 4.29 -27.09
C GLY A 14 -1.94 3.47 -26.59
N LEU A 15 -0.91 3.28 -27.42
CA LEU A 15 0.32 2.58 -27.05
C LEU A 15 1.19 3.42 -26.12
N VAL A 16 1.30 4.73 -26.36
CA VAL A 16 2.01 5.66 -25.47
C VAL A 16 1.28 5.81 -24.15
N ALA A 17 -0.06 5.87 -24.17
CA ALA A 17 -0.88 5.92 -22.96
C ALA A 17 -0.75 4.64 -22.11
N HIS A 18 -0.60 3.45 -22.71
CA HIS A 18 -0.29 2.22 -21.98
C HIS A 18 1.04 2.29 -21.22
N LEU A 19 2.03 3.04 -21.74
CA LEU A 19 3.32 3.20 -21.09
C LEU A 19 3.26 4.21 -19.95
N THR A 20 2.43 5.25 -20.04
CA THR A 20 2.36 6.33 -19.03
C THR A 20 1.27 6.15 -17.97
N ALA A 21 0.24 5.34 -18.23
CA ALA A 21 -0.91 5.16 -17.33
C ALA A 21 -0.75 4.04 -16.30
N CYS A 22 0.39 3.34 -16.28
CA CYS A 22 0.69 2.46 -15.16
C CYS A 22 1.23 3.35 -14.04
N GLY A 23 0.45 3.66 -12.99
CA GLY A 23 0.98 4.27 -11.76
C GLY A 23 2.20 3.52 -11.21
N THR A 24 2.31 2.24 -11.57
CA THR A 24 3.47 1.35 -11.39
C THR A 24 4.78 1.81 -12.06
N LEU A 25 4.74 2.59 -13.14
CA LEU A 25 5.93 3.17 -13.80
C LEU A 25 6.25 4.57 -13.26
N LEU A 26 5.21 5.37 -12.98
CA LEU A 26 5.37 6.73 -12.44
C LEU A 26 5.80 6.74 -10.97
N TYR A 27 5.31 5.77 -10.20
CA TYR A 27 5.54 5.65 -8.77
C TYR A 27 5.89 4.20 -8.37
N PRO A 28 7.02 3.65 -8.85
CA PRO A 28 7.41 2.27 -8.55
C PRO A 28 7.68 2.04 -7.05
N GLU A 29 7.98 3.09 -6.30
CA GLU A 29 8.21 3.07 -4.86
C GLU A 29 6.95 2.77 -4.03
N ARG A 30 5.76 2.92 -4.63
CA ARG A 30 4.46 2.66 -3.97
C ARG A 30 3.97 1.23 -4.13
N LYS A 31 4.75 0.38 -4.81
CA LYS A 31 4.37 -1.02 -5.03
C LYS A 31 4.29 -1.79 -3.72
N GLY A 32 3.19 -2.52 -3.53
CA GLY A 32 2.95 -3.32 -2.32
C GLY A 32 2.17 -2.60 -1.23
N GLN A 33 1.72 -1.35 -1.47
CA GLN A 33 0.71 -0.72 -0.62
C GLN A 33 -0.62 -1.46 -0.78
N THR A 34 -1.11 -2.10 0.28
CA THR A 34 -2.37 -2.87 0.22
C THR A 34 -3.60 -2.02 0.52
N ASP A 35 -3.41 -0.82 1.06
CA ASP A 35 -4.47 0.09 1.44
C ASP A 35 -3.96 1.54 1.50
N GLY A 36 -4.88 2.49 1.63
CA GLY A 36 -4.61 3.88 1.96
C GLY A 36 -5.48 4.90 1.21
N ARG A 37 -5.16 6.19 1.38
CA ARG A 37 -5.87 7.25 0.66
C ARG A 37 -5.57 7.17 -0.82
N ILE A 38 -6.60 7.25 -1.66
CA ILE A 38 -6.46 7.23 -3.12
C ILE A 38 -5.74 8.51 -3.59
N ASP A 39 -4.76 8.34 -4.48
CA ASP A 39 -4.09 9.43 -5.19
C ASP A 39 -5.04 10.00 -6.26
N PRO A 40 -5.52 11.25 -6.09
CA PRO A 40 -6.46 11.85 -7.03
C PRO A 40 -5.84 12.05 -8.42
N GLY A 41 -4.52 12.19 -8.54
CA GLY A 41 -3.84 12.31 -9.84
C GLY A 41 -3.88 11.00 -10.63
N VAL A 42 -3.54 9.88 -9.97
CA VAL A 42 -3.60 8.55 -10.58
C VAL A 42 -5.05 8.16 -10.90
N ALA A 43 -5.97 8.38 -9.96
CA ALA A 43 -7.39 8.10 -10.16
C ALA A 43 -8.02 8.93 -11.29
N ALA A 44 -7.65 10.21 -11.42
CA ALA A 44 -8.12 11.06 -12.52
C ALA A 44 -7.60 10.56 -13.87
N MET A 45 -6.32 10.15 -13.95
CA MET A 45 -5.73 9.64 -15.19
C MET A 45 -6.40 8.33 -15.62
N ASN A 46 -6.63 7.40 -14.68
CA ASN A 46 -7.36 6.16 -14.94
C ASN A 46 -8.83 6.45 -15.30
N GLY A 47 -9.45 7.45 -14.67
CA GLY A 47 -10.79 7.93 -14.99
C GLY A 47 -10.92 8.51 -16.40
N VAL A 48 -9.93 9.29 -16.87
CA VAL A 48 -9.88 9.75 -18.26
C VAL A 48 -9.74 8.56 -19.21
N GLY A 49 -8.89 7.58 -18.87
CA GLY A 49 -8.79 6.32 -19.59
C GLY A 49 -10.14 5.60 -19.70
N LEU A 50 -10.88 5.52 -18.59
CA LEU A 50 -12.18 4.87 -18.51
C LEU A 50 -13.26 5.59 -19.32
N LEU A 51 -13.25 6.93 -19.32
CA LEU A 51 -14.18 7.76 -20.08
C LEU A 51 -13.98 7.66 -21.59
N LEU A 52 -12.73 7.63 -22.06
CA LEU A 52 -12.42 7.58 -23.49
C LEU A 52 -12.41 6.14 -24.05
N PHE A 53 -11.98 5.17 -23.23
CA PHE A 53 -11.86 3.77 -23.60
C PHE A 53 -12.13 2.87 -22.38
N ILE A 54 -13.36 2.35 -22.27
CA ILE A 54 -13.82 1.59 -21.10
C ILE A 54 -12.86 0.45 -20.72
N ILE A 55 -12.51 -0.42 -21.67
CA ILE A 55 -11.67 -1.60 -21.38
C ILE A 55 -10.26 -1.18 -20.88
N PRO A 56 -9.50 -0.33 -21.60
CA PRO A 56 -8.21 0.17 -21.12
C PRO A 56 -8.27 0.85 -19.74
N GLY A 57 -9.27 1.71 -19.50
CA GLY A 57 -9.37 2.42 -18.23
C GLY A 57 -9.68 1.49 -17.05
N LEU A 58 -10.53 0.49 -17.25
CA LEU A 58 -10.83 -0.50 -16.22
C LEU A 58 -9.58 -1.34 -15.87
N VAL A 59 -8.81 -1.73 -16.88
CA VAL A 59 -7.56 -2.47 -16.69
C VAL A 59 -6.54 -1.62 -15.92
N ALA A 60 -6.41 -0.33 -16.23
CA ALA A 60 -5.51 0.58 -15.50
C ALA A 60 -5.87 0.67 -14.01
N PHE A 61 -7.16 0.83 -13.69
CA PHE A 61 -7.64 0.76 -12.30
C PHE A 61 -7.28 -0.57 -11.65
N ALA A 62 -7.57 -1.70 -12.30
CA ALA A 62 -7.30 -3.02 -11.74
C ALA A 62 -5.80 -3.23 -11.43
N VAL A 63 -4.91 -2.81 -12.33
CA VAL A 63 -3.46 -2.94 -12.15
C VAL A 63 -2.96 -2.02 -11.03
N ASP A 64 -3.42 -0.76 -10.97
CA ASP A 64 -2.97 0.17 -9.93
C ASP A 64 -3.52 -0.17 -8.54
N PHE A 65 -4.74 -0.72 -8.45
CA PHE A 65 -5.26 -1.29 -7.20
C PHE A 65 -4.49 -2.54 -6.79
N HIS A 66 -4.19 -3.45 -7.72
CA HIS A 66 -3.46 -4.68 -7.43
C HIS A 66 -2.01 -4.42 -6.98
N ASN A 67 -1.35 -3.47 -7.65
CA ASN A 67 0.03 -3.13 -7.33
C ASN A 67 0.14 -2.13 -6.16
N GLY A 68 -0.96 -1.49 -5.77
CA GLY A 68 -0.98 -0.48 -4.70
C GLY A 68 -0.59 0.93 -5.14
N THR A 69 -0.34 1.15 -6.43
CA THR A 69 0.15 2.42 -6.97
C THR A 69 -0.92 3.50 -7.10
N ILE A 70 -2.19 3.13 -6.88
CA ILE A 70 -3.30 4.09 -6.77
C ILE A 70 -3.34 4.80 -5.41
N TYR A 71 -2.61 4.32 -4.40
CA TYR A 71 -2.63 4.88 -3.07
C TYR A 71 -1.53 5.96 -2.88
N LEU A 72 -1.76 6.89 -1.96
CA LEU A 72 -0.77 7.88 -1.52
C LEU A 72 0.27 7.17 -0.63
N PRO A 73 1.58 7.52 -0.76
CA PRO A 73 2.62 6.97 0.07
C PRO A 73 2.39 7.35 1.54
N GLY A 74 2.59 6.38 2.45
CA GLY A 74 2.46 6.60 3.90
C GLY A 74 1.02 6.87 4.37
N THR A 75 0.01 6.69 3.52
CA THR A 75 -1.40 6.81 3.90
C THR A 75 -2.11 5.48 4.01
N ALA A 76 -1.37 4.37 3.92
CA ALA A 76 -1.89 3.06 4.23
C ALA A 76 -2.49 3.13 5.63
N SER A 77 -3.80 3.03 5.71
CA SER A 77 -4.47 2.99 6.99
C SER A 77 -3.97 1.74 7.70
N THR A 78 -3.32 1.91 8.84
CA THR A 78 -3.54 0.99 9.97
C THR A 78 -4.98 1.23 10.41
N ASP A 79 -5.94 0.82 9.58
CA ASP A 79 -7.34 0.91 9.97
C ASP A 79 -7.52 -0.08 11.11
N ALA A 80 -7.58 0.50 12.30
CA ALA A 80 -7.98 -0.02 13.61
C ALA A 80 -9.34 -0.78 13.62
N SER A 81 -9.85 -1.16 12.45
CA SER A 81 -11.20 -1.63 12.21
C SER A 81 -11.25 -3.09 11.78
N SER A 82 -10.11 -3.77 11.71
CA SER A 82 -10.02 -5.22 11.48
C SER A 82 -10.02 -5.91 12.85
N GLU A 83 -11.02 -6.73 13.15
CA GLU A 83 -11.07 -7.55 14.37
C GLU A 83 -9.74 -8.31 14.57
N GLY A 84 -8.96 -7.94 15.60
CA GLY A 84 -7.60 -8.44 15.87
C GLY A 84 -6.49 -7.37 15.83
N GLU A 85 -6.84 -6.13 16.20
CA GLU A 85 -6.13 -4.87 15.98
C GLU A 85 -4.67 -4.83 16.47
N LEU A 86 -3.74 -4.79 15.51
CA LEU A 86 -2.33 -4.46 15.76
C LEU A 86 -2.17 -2.94 15.75
N VAL A 87 -1.83 -2.35 16.90
CA VAL A 87 -1.59 -0.91 17.01
C VAL A 87 -0.12 -0.60 16.67
N ALA A 88 0.10 0.14 15.59
CA ALA A 88 1.43 0.61 15.23
C ALA A 88 1.77 1.92 15.98
N ILE A 89 2.75 1.84 16.88
CA ILE A 89 3.25 3.01 17.62
C ILE A 89 4.51 3.51 16.93
N LYS A 90 4.47 4.76 16.43
CA LYS A 90 5.66 5.41 15.89
C LYS A 90 6.50 5.97 17.04
N HIS A 91 7.78 5.61 17.08
CA HIS A 91 8.75 6.14 18.05
C HIS A 91 9.97 6.70 17.31
N ASP A 92 10.36 7.94 17.64
CA ASP A 92 11.48 8.64 17.02
C ASP A 92 12.70 8.55 17.94
N GLY A 93 13.67 7.69 17.61
CA GLY A 93 14.89 7.49 18.42
C GLY A 93 15.25 6.01 18.61
N PRO A 94 16.36 5.71 19.30
CA PRO A 94 16.70 4.35 19.69
C PRO A 94 15.68 3.85 20.71
N LEU A 95 14.88 2.85 20.33
CA LEU A 95 13.88 2.25 21.21
C LEU A 95 14.57 1.45 22.32
N THR A 96 14.58 1.98 23.54
CA THR A 96 15.17 1.28 24.70
C THR A 96 14.17 0.30 25.33
N TYR A 97 14.67 -0.67 26.12
CA TYR A 97 13.82 -1.67 26.77
C TYR A 97 12.79 -1.04 27.71
N GLU A 98 13.20 -0.04 28.50
CA GLU A 98 12.31 0.66 29.43
C GLU A 98 11.20 1.43 28.69
N GLU A 99 11.53 2.05 27.55
CA GLU A 99 10.55 2.76 26.73
C GLU A 99 9.57 1.80 26.06
N ALA A 100 10.05 0.66 25.54
CA ALA A 100 9.20 -0.37 24.97
C ALA A 100 8.23 -0.94 26.01
N GLN A 101 8.71 -1.23 27.23
CA GLN A 101 7.85 -1.68 28.34
C GLN A 101 6.78 -0.65 28.69
N ARG A 102 7.16 0.63 28.78
CA ARG A 102 6.22 1.71 29.07
C ARG A 102 5.13 1.81 28.01
N LEU A 103 5.51 1.77 26.73
CA LEU A 103 4.56 1.84 25.62
C LEU A 103 3.62 0.63 25.59
N ILE A 104 4.11 -0.58 25.85
CA ILE A 104 3.28 -1.78 25.93
C ILE A 104 2.30 -1.66 27.10
N ALA A 105 2.77 -1.30 28.30
CA ALA A 105 1.92 -1.16 29.47
C ALA A 105 0.84 -0.09 29.30
N GLU A 106 1.19 1.05 28.68
CA GLU A 106 0.27 2.15 28.39
C GLU A 106 -0.86 1.72 27.44
N HIS A 107 -0.53 0.97 26.38
CA HIS A 107 -1.50 0.61 25.34
C HIS A 107 -2.23 -0.72 25.58
N THR A 108 -1.68 -1.63 26.37
CA THR A 108 -2.28 -2.96 26.64
C THR A 108 -2.80 -3.12 28.07
N GLY A 109 -2.41 -2.23 28.99
CA GLY A 109 -2.72 -2.34 30.42
C GLY A 109 -2.03 -3.51 31.13
N SER A 110 -1.13 -4.22 30.45
CA SER A 110 -0.39 -5.37 30.99
C SER A 110 1.07 -5.02 31.22
N ASP A 111 1.57 -5.32 32.42
CA ASP A 111 3.00 -5.16 32.74
C ASP A 111 3.79 -6.35 32.18
N VAL A 112 4.72 -6.08 31.26
CA VAL A 112 5.51 -7.09 30.57
C VAL A 112 6.98 -6.90 30.93
N ASP A 113 7.62 -7.92 31.51
CA ASP A 113 9.04 -7.92 31.81
C ASP A 113 9.86 -8.33 30.58
N LEU A 114 10.30 -7.35 29.77
CA LEU A 114 11.07 -7.59 28.54
C LEU A 114 12.47 -8.19 28.81
N SER A 115 12.96 -8.16 30.06
CA SER A 115 14.25 -8.75 30.42
C SER A 115 14.23 -10.28 30.50
N LYS A 116 13.04 -10.87 30.71
CA LYS A 116 12.82 -12.32 30.76
C LYS A 116 12.16 -12.87 29.50
N ALA A 117 11.75 -11.99 28.59
CA ALA A 117 11.09 -12.37 27.35
C ALA A 117 12.10 -12.79 26.27
N GLU A 118 11.75 -13.80 25.49
CA GLU A 118 12.47 -14.11 24.25
C GLU A 118 12.16 -13.04 23.21
N GLN A 119 13.21 -12.45 22.62
CA GLN A 119 13.08 -11.36 21.67
C GLN A 119 13.46 -11.84 20.28
N GLN A 120 12.56 -11.65 19.32
CA GLN A 120 12.81 -11.97 17.92
C GLN A 120 12.54 -10.74 17.05
N ALA A 121 13.54 -10.35 16.26
CA ALA A 121 13.39 -9.27 15.29
C ALA A 121 12.67 -9.79 14.05
N LEU A 122 11.37 -9.53 13.97
CA LEU A 122 10.56 -9.86 12.80
C LEU A 122 10.65 -8.73 11.78
N ARG A 123 11.15 -9.05 10.58
CA ARG A 123 11.15 -8.12 9.45
C ARG A 123 9.91 -8.38 8.60
N ALA A 124 8.87 -7.58 8.81
CA ALA A 124 7.66 -7.62 8.02
C ALA A 124 7.51 -6.35 7.18
N MET A 125 7.01 -6.49 5.95
CA MET A 125 6.78 -5.36 5.03
C MET A 125 5.38 -4.76 5.14
N ASN A 126 4.43 -5.47 5.77
CA ASN A 126 3.05 -5.02 5.92
C ASN A 126 2.38 -5.64 7.16
N GLU A 127 1.25 -5.08 7.56
CA GLU A 127 0.47 -5.51 8.73
C GLU A 127 0.03 -6.98 8.64
N LYS A 128 -0.42 -7.43 7.46
CA LYS A 128 -0.84 -8.83 7.25
C LYS A 128 0.29 -9.83 7.50
N ALA A 129 1.51 -9.50 7.09
CA ALA A 129 2.68 -10.32 7.35
C ALA A 129 3.03 -10.36 8.84
N ILE A 130 2.88 -9.23 9.55
CA ILE A 130 3.06 -9.16 11.02
C ILE A 130 2.04 -10.07 11.70
N ALA A 131 0.75 -9.94 11.38
CA ALA A 131 -0.32 -10.74 11.98
C ALA A 131 -0.11 -12.24 11.75
N ALA A 132 0.26 -12.65 10.53
CA ALA A 132 0.52 -14.05 10.21
C ALA A 132 1.72 -14.62 11.00
N GLN A 133 2.80 -13.84 11.15
CA GLN A 133 3.97 -14.25 11.93
C GLN A 133 3.67 -14.32 13.42
N LEU A 134 2.90 -13.38 13.98
CA LEU A 134 2.47 -13.42 15.38
C LEU A 134 1.60 -14.64 15.68
N GLN A 135 0.69 -15.02 14.77
CA GLN A 135 -0.11 -16.23 14.91
C GLN A 135 0.73 -17.51 14.84
N GLN A 136 1.79 -17.52 14.03
CA GLN A 136 2.74 -18.64 13.98
C GLN A 136 3.57 -18.75 15.25
N ALA A 137 3.99 -17.61 15.83
CA ALA A 137 4.75 -17.57 17.08
C ALA A 137 3.89 -17.89 18.32
N ALA A 138 2.57 -17.69 18.24
CA ALA A 138 1.63 -18.03 19.29
C ALA A 138 1.25 -19.54 19.34
N LYS A 139 1.74 -20.35 18.40
CA LYS A 139 1.56 -21.82 18.38
C LYS A 139 2.78 -22.53 18.95
#